data_AF-A0AAU3QQD8-F1
#
_entry.id   AF-A0AAU3QQD8-F1
#
_cell.length_a   1.000
_cell.length_b   1.000
_cell.length_c   1.000
_cell.angle_alpha   90.00
_cell.angle_beta   90.00
_cell.angle_gamma   90.00
#
_symmetry.space_group_name_H-M   'P 1'
#
loop_
_entity.id
_entity.type
_entity.pdbx_description
1 polymer ?
#
loop_
_entity_poly.entity_id
_entity_poly.type
_entity_poly.pdbx_seq_one_letter_code
_entity_poly.pdbx_strand_id
1 'polypeptide(L)'
;MPRTITPAPWEQLVTTALLGTDRRPTAKDGGAAGLLDAAALHTVRRRAGLRPATPAARPGPAPVDQRPPLPPAARRRLAQLLADRSASAGSGGRRGTAPDLTELIPQWLATANQQGFRAPAALLPALLDAARARTDLRPQALTFAGPRGLWLAGLNPEWKFALRGSSGGSSLPDPTEPEAVTRLWEEGLFAERVALLGAVRAHDPVAALVLLATTWTTERAEDRLMFLDSLRTGLSSVDEPFLEQALSDRSRNVRSTAAELLSALPESALAGRMASRALSCVSPDLTGDEASVAVEAPHECDAAMERDGVVAAPPSGRGERSWWLGQLVEATPLATWPARFGGRSAQEIVGLPVADGWAEELHAAWCRATVRQRDPEWARALLGAASLPPSNGPGTASLAERSKLLGILPSAERAGWVADFIAAHGLSEAFQLLGVCPTPWAGPLGRAVVDALDIARDAGSYPWSFSGVMGLAERCLNPAEADRLEVLTTTPDEPEDASPGANGYWSEAFQRLVSTLRLRAAMDSELTPAA
;
A
#
# COMPACT_ATOMS: atom_id res chain seq x y z
N MET A 1 60.76 36.85 -44.06
CA MET A 1 60.21 35.90 -43.06
C MET A 1 58.78 36.31 -42.74
N PRO A 2 57.77 35.43 -42.92
CA PRO A 2 56.39 35.76 -42.55
C PRO A 2 56.26 35.77 -41.03
N ARG A 3 55.84 36.92 -40.45
CA ARG A 3 55.55 37.05 -39.02
C ARG A 3 54.36 36.13 -38.67
N THR A 4 54.60 35.09 -37.90
CA THR A 4 53.55 34.31 -37.25
C THR A 4 52.84 35.20 -36.24
N ILE A 5 51.65 35.67 -36.61
CA ILE A 5 50.75 36.41 -35.69
C ILE A 5 50.02 35.37 -34.87
N THR A 6 50.49 35.10 -33.65
CA THR A 6 49.74 34.34 -32.66
C THR A 6 48.53 35.18 -32.25
N PRO A 7 47.28 34.77 -32.54
CA PRO A 7 46.10 35.56 -32.18
C PRO A 7 45.91 35.58 -30.66
N ALA A 8 45.55 36.74 -30.11
CA ALA A 8 45.15 36.86 -28.72
C ALA A 8 43.86 36.05 -28.44
N PRO A 9 43.72 35.41 -27.27
CA PRO A 9 42.47 34.80 -26.81
C PRO A 9 41.30 35.79 -26.84
N TRP A 10 40.09 35.32 -27.18
CA TRP A 10 38.89 36.16 -27.29
C TRP A 10 38.62 37.01 -26.04
N GLU A 11 38.78 36.42 -24.85
CA GLU A 11 38.61 37.08 -23.57
C GLU A 11 39.54 38.28 -23.39
N GLN A 12 40.75 38.23 -23.96
CA GLN A 12 41.69 39.35 -23.93
C GLN A 12 41.24 40.49 -24.85
N LEU A 13 40.67 40.18 -26.02
CA LEU A 13 40.12 41.19 -26.93
C LEU A 13 38.91 41.91 -26.29
N VAL A 14 38.02 41.15 -25.64
CA VAL A 14 36.86 41.71 -24.91
C VAL A 14 37.32 42.58 -23.73
N THR A 15 38.31 42.11 -22.97
CA THR A 15 38.85 42.87 -21.83
C THR A 15 39.51 44.17 -22.30
N THR A 16 40.25 44.15 -23.40
CA THR A 16 40.83 45.37 -23.99
C THR A 16 39.75 46.32 -24.53
N ALA A 17 38.66 45.81 -25.11
CA ALA A 17 37.53 46.64 -25.54
C ALA A 17 36.88 47.38 -24.36
N LEU A 18 36.68 46.68 -23.23
CA LEU A 18 36.04 47.23 -22.04
C LEU A 18 36.91 48.24 -21.29
N LEU A 19 38.24 48.02 -21.25
CA LEU A 19 39.18 48.90 -20.55
C LEU A 19 39.65 50.09 -21.39
N GLY A 20 39.47 50.03 -22.72
CA GLY A 20 39.92 51.02 -23.68
C GLY A 20 41.34 50.76 -24.18
N THR A 21 41.57 51.01 -25.48
CA THR A 21 42.85 50.72 -26.15
C THR A 21 44.01 51.60 -25.69
N ASP A 22 43.73 52.74 -25.04
CA ASP A 22 44.75 53.63 -24.47
C ASP A 22 45.33 53.09 -23.17
N ARG A 23 44.49 52.44 -22.35
CA ARG A 23 44.91 51.83 -21.07
C ARG A 23 45.51 50.45 -21.24
N ARG A 24 45.12 49.75 -22.32
CA ARG A 24 45.63 48.42 -22.66
C ARG A 24 45.91 48.34 -24.17
N PRO A 25 47.09 48.75 -24.62
CA PRO A 25 47.43 48.75 -26.04
C PRO A 25 47.44 47.32 -26.61
N THR A 26 46.91 47.16 -27.83
CA THR A 26 46.95 45.91 -28.57
C THR A 26 48.33 45.69 -29.21
N ALA A 27 48.76 44.43 -29.36
CA ALA A 27 50.08 44.07 -29.91
C ALA A 27 50.32 44.48 -31.39
N LYS A 28 49.33 45.08 -32.06
CA LYS A 28 49.44 45.68 -33.40
C LYS A 28 49.21 47.18 -33.29
N ASP A 29 50.03 47.96 -33.99
CA ASP A 29 49.80 49.40 -34.18
C ASP A 29 48.46 49.62 -34.88
N GLY A 30 47.57 50.41 -34.28
CA GLY A 30 46.23 50.68 -34.84
C GLY A 30 45.10 50.93 -33.84
N GLY A 31 45.35 50.90 -32.53
CA GLY A 31 44.36 51.24 -31.50
C GLY A 31 43.03 50.48 -31.65
N ALA A 32 41.91 51.20 -31.61
CA ALA A 32 40.57 50.62 -31.75
C ALA A 32 40.35 49.85 -33.06
N ALA A 33 40.91 50.33 -34.18
CA ALA A 33 40.79 49.64 -35.48
C ALA A 33 41.52 48.29 -35.47
N GLY A 34 42.73 48.25 -34.90
CA GLY A 34 43.49 47.00 -34.76
C GLY A 34 42.81 45.96 -33.85
N LEU A 35 42.09 46.42 -32.83
CA LEU A 35 41.26 45.56 -31.97
C LEU A 35 40.08 44.95 -32.73
N LEU A 36 39.36 45.77 -33.52
CA LEU A 36 38.23 45.32 -34.33
C LEU A 36 38.68 44.34 -35.42
N ASP A 37 39.81 44.58 -36.07
CA ASP A 37 40.40 43.64 -37.05
C ASP A 37 40.75 42.29 -36.41
N ALA A 38 41.33 42.31 -35.21
CA ALA A 38 41.64 41.09 -34.47
C ALA A 38 40.36 40.32 -34.07
N ALA A 39 39.31 41.03 -33.64
CA ALA A 39 38.01 40.43 -33.30
C ALA A 39 37.29 39.86 -34.53
N ALA A 40 37.34 40.55 -35.67
CA ALA A 40 36.79 40.08 -36.94
C ALA A 40 37.52 38.80 -37.40
N LEU A 41 38.85 38.80 -37.36
CA LEU A 41 39.66 37.62 -37.70
C LEU A 41 39.37 36.45 -36.75
N HIS A 42 39.22 36.69 -35.45
CA HIS A 42 38.86 35.65 -34.48
C HIS A 42 37.46 35.09 -34.75
N THR A 43 36.49 35.94 -35.10
CA THR A 43 35.12 35.51 -35.42
C THR A 43 35.07 34.65 -36.66
N VAL A 44 35.77 35.05 -37.73
CA VAL A 44 35.89 34.26 -38.96
C VAL A 44 36.57 32.93 -38.69
N ARG A 45 37.66 32.91 -37.90
CA ARG A 45 38.33 31.67 -37.49
C ARG A 45 37.45 30.75 -36.66
N ARG A 46 36.67 31.30 -35.72
CA ARG A 46 35.74 30.51 -34.91
C ARG A 46 34.67 29.89 -35.79
N ARG A 47 34.07 30.66 -36.71
CA ARG A 47 33.06 30.15 -37.66
C ARG A 47 33.63 29.12 -38.64
N ALA A 48 34.81 29.39 -39.21
CA ALA A 48 35.49 28.47 -40.14
C ALA A 48 36.07 27.23 -39.43
N GLY A 49 36.33 27.32 -38.13
CA GLY A 49 36.81 26.22 -37.28
C GLY A 49 35.71 25.41 -36.62
N LEU A 50 34.43 25.73 -36.83
CA LEU A 50 33.32 24.90 -36.38
C LEU A 50 33.35 23.57 -37.14
N ARG A 51 33.84 22.53 -36.48
CA ARG A 51 33.69 21.16 -36.98
C ARG A 51 32.27 20.69 -36.64
N PRO A 52 31.59 19.98 -37.57
CA PRO A 52 30.36 19.28 -37.22
C PRO A 52 30.61 18.45 -35.97
N ALA A 53 29.72 18.55 -34.98
CA ALA A 53 29.81 17.69 -33.81
C ALA A 53 29.72 16.23 -34.29
N THR A 54 30.66 15.40 -33.86
CA THR A 54 30.52 13.96 -34.06
C THR A 54 29.23 13.53 -33.35
N PRO A 55 28.23 13.00 -34.06
CA PRO A 55 26.99 12.60 -33.42
C PRO A 55 27.30 11.53 -32.38
N ALA A 56 26.73 11.69 -31.18
CA ALA A 56 26.75 10.63 -30.19
C ALA A 56 26.09 9.36 -30.77
N ALA A 57 26.52 8.19 -30.28
CA ALA A 57 25.85 6.95 -30.61
C ALA A 57 24.36 7.07 -30.28
N ARG A 58 23.49 6.71 -31.22
CA ARG A 58 22.05 6.70 -30.97
C ARG A 58 21.75 5.66 -29.90
N PRO A 59 20.82 5.94 -28.96
CA PRO A 59 20.32 4.91 -28.07
C PRO A 59 19.82 3.70 -28.86
N GLY A 60 20.04 2.50 -28.31
CA GLY A 60 19.43 1.29 -28.87
C GLY A 60 17.90 1.42 -28.91
N PRO A 61 17.21 0.74 -29.84
CA PRO A 61 15.76 0.82 -29.95
C PRO A 61 15.07 0.34 -28.67
N ALA A 62 13.95 0.97 -28.32
CA ALA A 62 13.12 0.52 -27.21
C ALA A 62 12.53 -0.87 -27.52
N PRO A 63 12.43 -1.78 -26.52
CA PRO A 63 11.74 -3.06 -26.69
C PRO A 63 10.31 -2.88 -27.18
N VAL A 64 9.82 -3.87 -27.92
CA VAL A 64 8.43 -3.90 -28.40
C VAL A 64 7.51 -4.24 -27.24
N ASP A 65 6.45 -3.45 -27.08
CA ASP A 65 5.37 -3.71 -26.12
C ASP A 65 4.17 -4.27 -26.89
N GLN A 66 3.85 -5.54 -26.65
CA GLN A 66 2.81 -6.29 -27.37
C GLN A 66 1.39 -5.94 -26.91
N ARG A 67 1.25 -5.23 -25.79
CA ARG A 67 -0.06 -4.82 -25.24
C ARG A 67 -0.81 -3.88 -26.20
N PRO A 68 -2.16 -3.95 -26.28
CA PRO A 68 -2.95 -3.07 -27.16
C PRO A 68 -2.80 -1.58 -26.79
N PRO A 69 -2.86 -0.65 -27.77
CA PRO A 69 -2.85 0.78 -27.49
C PRO A 69 -4.15 1.23 -26.80
N LEU A 70 -4.08 2.32 -26.02
CA LEU A 70 -5.28 2.95 -25.46
C LEU A 70 -6.27 3.42 -26.55
N PRO A 71 -7.58 3.33 -26.28
CA PRO A 71 -8.60 4.06 -27.04
C PRO A 71 -8.33 5.58 -27.06
N PRO A 72 -8.73 6.31 -28.12
CA PRO A 72 -8.46 7.75 -28.23
C PRO A 72 -9.03 8.59 -27.08
N ALA A 73 -10.20 8.23 -26.55
CA ALA A 73 -10.81 8.92 -25.41
C ALA A 73 -9.98 8.75 -24.13
N ALA A 74 -9.65 7.50 -23.76
CA ALA A 74 -8.78 7.20 -22.62
C ALA A 74 -7.39 7.85 -22.74
N ARG A 75 -6.82 7.92 -23.95
CA ARG A 75 -5.56 8.64 -24.18
C ARG A 75 -5.69 10.15 -23.88
N ARG A 76 -6.78 10.80 -24.32
CA ARG A 76 -7.02 12.23 -24.01
C ARG A 76 -7.21 12.44 -22.52
N ARG A 77 -7.93 11.54 -21.86
CA ARG A 77 -8.12 11.55 -20.41
C ARG A 77 -6.82 11.49 -19.65
N LEU A 78 -5.95 10.53 -19.99
CA LEU A 78 -4.62 10.43 -19.38
C LEU A 78 -3.82 11.72 -19.55
N ALA A 79 -3.87 12.34 -20.74
CA ALA A 79 -3.17 13.60 -20.97
C ALA A 79 -3.69 14.73 -20.05
N GLN A 80 -5.00 14.82 -19.82
CA GLN A 80 -5.61 15.78 -18.89
C GLN A 80 -5.18 15.51 -17.43
N LEU A 81 -5.29 14.26 -16.98
CA LEU A 81 -4.91 13.85 -15.63
C LEU A 81 -3.42 14.16 -15.32
N LEU A 82 -2.55 13.99 -16.32
CA LEU A 82 -1.11 14.29 -16.16
C LEU A 82 -0.77 15.78 -16.29
N ALA A 83 -1.58 16.56 -17.02
CA ALA A 83 -1.37 18.00 -17.24
C ALA A 83 -1.78 18.85 -16.02
N ASP A 84 -2.79 18.43 -15.27
CA ASP A 84 -3.35 19.18 -14.13
C ASP A 84 -2.39 19.26 -12.92
N ARG A 85 -1.21 18.64 -13.00
CA ARG A 85 -0.16 18.75 -11.98
C ARG A 85 0.47 20.14 -11.84
N SER A 86 0.21 21.05 -12.77
CA SER A 86 0.69 22.44 -12.66
C SER A 86 -0.11 23.27 -11.66
N ALA A 87 -1.28 22.80 -11.22
CA ALA A 87 -2.02 23.40 -10.11
C ALA A 87 -1.48 22.81 -8.80
N SER A 88 -0.55 23.52 -8.18
CA SER A 88 0.05 23.14 -6.89
C SER A 88 -1.01 22.75 -5.85
N ALA A 89 -0.78 21.62 -5.17
CA ALA A 89 -1.47 21.19 -3.95
C ALA A 89 -1.31 22.16 -2.76
N GLY A 90 -0.70 23.33 -2.97
CA GLY A 90 -0.48 24.40 -1.99
C GLY A 90 -1.25 25.70 -2.24
N SER A 91 -2.17 25.76 -3.20
CA SER A 91 -3.13 26.88 -3.22
C SER A 91 -4.12 26.67 -2.07
N GLY A 92 -3.95 27.38 -0.96
CA GLY A 92 -4.91 27.47 0.15
C GLY A 92 -6.25 28.12 -0.23
N GLY A 93 -6.66 28.00 -1.49
CA GLY A 93 -7.97 28.42 -1.98
C GLY A 93 -9.05 27.42 -1.58
N ARG A 94 -10.27 27.94 -1.39
CA ARG A 94 -11.49 27.15 -1.17
C ARG A 94 -11.59 26.04 -2.22
N ARG A 95 -11.68 24.77 -1.78
CA ARG A 95 -11.97 23.64 -2.68
C ARG A 95 -13.33 23.91 -3.34
N GLY A 96 -13.32 24.22 -4.63
CA GLY A 96 -14.54 24.46 -5.41
C GLY A 96 -15.31 23.17 -5.69
N THR A 97 -16.23 23.26 -6.66
CA THR A 97 -17.10 22.15 -7.10
C THR A 97 -16.43 21.22 -8.12
N ALA A 98 -15.21 21.54 -8.57
CA ALA A 98 -14.48 20.73 -9.53
C ALA A 98 -13.86 19.47 -8.88
N PRO A 99 -13.86 18.31 -9.57
CA PRO A 99 -13.17 17.11 -9.12
C PRO A 99 -11.66 17.31 -8.95
N ASP A 100 -11.06 16.62 -7.98
CA ASP A 100 -9.60 16.53 -7.88
C ASP A 100 -9.09 15.45 -8.85
N LEU A 101 -8.60 15.89 -10.01
CA LEU A 101 -8.09 15.00 -11.06
C LEU A 101 -6.85 14.22 -10.61
N THR A 102 -6.06 14.78 -9.69
CA THR A 102 -4.82 14.17 -9.22
C THR A 102 -5.12 12.90 -8.41
N GLU A 103 -6.20 12.90 -7.62
CA GLU A 103 -6.64 11.73 -6.84
C GLU A 103 -7.22 10.60 -7.70
N LEU A 104 -7.56 10.85 -8.97
CA LEU A 104 -8.14 9.86 -9.89
C LEU A 104 -7.09 9.09 -10.71
N ILE A 105 -5.82 9.54 -10.72
CA ILE A 105 -4.73 8.87 -11.45
C ILE A 105 -4.53 7.40 -11.01
N PRO A 106 -4.47 7.06 -9.70
CA PRO A 106 -4.31 5.67 -9.27
C PRO A 106 -5.41 4.76 -9.83
N GLN A 107 -6.68 5.17 -9.72
CA GLN A 107 -7.81 4.38 -10.22
C GLN A 107 -7.70 4.19 -11.74
N TRP A 108 -7.40 5.26 -12.48
CA TRP A 108 -7.24 5.19 -13.93
C TRP A 108 -6.14 4.19 -14.35
N LEU A 109 -4.98 4.25 -13.68
CA LEU A 109 -3.86 3.35 -13.96
C LEU A 109 -4.19 1.90 -13.60
N ALA A 110 -4.90 1.67 -12.49
CA ALA A 110 -5.36 0.34 -12.10
C ALA A 110 -6.24 -0.26 -13.20
N THR A 111 -7.28 0.46 -13.64
CA THR A 111 -8.19 0.00 -14.70
C THR A 111 -7.45 -0.21 -16.02
N ALA A 112 -6.57 0.71 -16.43
CA ALA A 112 -5.80 0.57 -17.67
C ALA A 112 -4.86 -0.64 -17.67
N ASN A 113 -4.21 -0.94 -16.53
CA ASN A 113 -3.38 -2.12 -16.36
C ASN A 113 -4.20 -3.41 -16.34
N GLN A 114 -5.36 -3.42 -15.69
CA GLN A 114 -6.27 -4.58 -15.66
C GLN A 114 -6.76 -4.94 -17.07
N GLN A 115 -7.06 -3.94 -17.89
CA GLN A 115 -7.43 -4.12 -19.30
C GLN A 115 -6.22 -4.41 -20.21
N GLY A 116 -5.01 -4.40 -19.65
CA GLY A 116 -3.79 -4.79 -20.35
C GLY A 116 -3.30 -3.80 -21.39
N PHE A 117 -3.63 -2.51 -21.30
CA PHE A 117 -3.20 -1.51 -22.30
C PHE A 117 -1.71 -1.11 -22.16
N ARG A 118 -1.10 -0.68 -23.28
CA ARG A 118 0.21 -0.01 -23.27
C ARG A 118 0.09 1.51 -23.16
N ALA A 119 1.04 2.11 -22.45
CA ALA A 119 1.18 3.56 -22.37
C ALA A 119 1.48 4.21 -23.75
N PRO A 120 0.81 5.33 -24.09
CA PRO A 120 1.18 6.13 -25.26
C PRO A 120 2.58 6.70 -25.13
N ALA A 121 3.44 6.48 -26.14
CA ALA A 121 4.85 6.89 -26.09
C ALA A 121 5.05 8.38 -25.77
N ALA A 122 4.18 9.26 -26.29
CA ALA A 122 4.25 10.70 -26.06
C ALA A 122 3.94 11.12 -24.61
N LEU A 123 3.25 10.27 -23.83
CA LEU A 123 2.86 10.56 -22.45
C LEU A 123 3.80 9.92 -21.41
N LEU A 124 4.78 9.11 -21.83
CA LEU A 124 5.73 8.46 -20.93
C LEU A 124 6.54 9.44 -20.07
N PRO A 125 7.08 10.57 -20.58
CA PRO A 125 7.79 11.52 -19.73
C PRO A 125 6.89 12.07 -18.62
N ALA A 126 5.69 12.52 -18.97
CA ALA A 126 4.73 13.06 -18.00
C ALA A 126 4.28 12.00 -16.98
N LEU A 127 4.15 10.74 -17.38
CA LEU A 127 3.85 9.62 -16.48
C LEU A 127 5.00 9.34 -15.50
N LEU A 128 6.25 9.29 -15.99
CA LEU A 128 7.43 9.08 -15.16
C LEU A 128 7.66 10.23 -14.18
N ASP A 129 7.41 11.47 -14.59
CA ASP A 129 7.44 12.62 -13.70
C ASP A 129 6.34 12.56 -12.62
N ALA A 130 5.16 12.00 -12.95
CA ALA A 130 4.11 11.74 -11.96
C ALA A 130 4.59 10.76 -10.89
N ALA A 131 5.14 9.63 -11.33
CA ALA A 131 5.65 8.58 -10.47
C ALA A 131 6.88 9.04 -9.67
N ARG A 132 7.66 10.00 -10.19
CA ARG A 132 8.75 10.63 -9.46
C ARG A 132 8.21 11.44 -8.27
N ALA A 133 7.25 12.30 -8.54
CA ALA A 133 6.65 13.21 -7.57
C ALA A 133 5.78 12.50 -6.52
N ARG A 134 5.12 11.40 -6.90
CA ARG A 134 4.19 10.63 -6.07
C ARG A 134 4.60 9.17 -5.99
N THR A 135 5.18 8.78 -4.86
CA THR A 135 5.71 7.43 -4.63
C THR A 135 4.61 6.35 -4.67
N ASP A 136 3.41 6.68 -4.22
CA ASP A 136 2.21 5.83 -4.25
C ASP A 136 1.82 5.39 -5.67
N LEU A 137 2.06 6.25 -6.68
CA LEU A 137 1.75 5.94 -8.08
C LEU A 137 2.77 5.00 -8.73
N ARG A 138 3.98 4.87 -8.18
CA ARG A 138 5.11 4.20 -8.86
C ARG A 138 4.78 2.79 -9.32
N PRO A 139 4.23 1.88 -8.50
CA PRO A 139 4.02 0.50 -8.94
C PRO A 139 3.13 0.44 -10.19
N GLN A 140 1.94 1.04 -10.13
CA GLN A 140 0.99 1.02 -11.24
C GLN A 140 1.46 1.82 -12.46
N ALA A 141 2.14 2.96 -12.23
CA ALA A 141 2.69 3.77 -13.31
C ALA A 141 3.81 3.05 -14.06
N LEU A 142 4.69 2.31 -13.37
CA LEU A 142 5.76 1.55 -13.98
C LEU A 142 5.24 0.31 -14.72
N THR A 143 4.28 -0.41 -14.14
CA THR A 143 3.55 -1.48 -14.85
C THR A 143 2.92 -0.96 -16.14
N PHE A 144 2.26 0.20 -16.08
CA PHE A 144 1.62 0.80 -17.25
C PHE A 144 2.64 1.29 -18.29
N ALA A 145 3.73 1.94 -17.85
CA ALA A 145 4.80 2.45 -18.70
C ALA A 145 5.51 1.34 -19.48
N GLY A 146 5.60 0.15 -18.89
CA GLY A 146 6.09 -1.07 -19.54
C GLY A 146 7.56 -0.99 -20.01
N PRO A 147 7.95 -1.87 -20.94
CA PRO A 147 9.34 -1.98 -21.40
C PRO A 147 9.89 -0.67 -21.98
N ARG A 148 9.06 0.09 -22.69
CA ARG A 148 9.47 1.39 -23.26
C ARG A 148 9.67 2.46 -22.20
N GLY A 149 8.86 2.46 -21.14
CA GLY A 149 9.04 3.36 -20.00
C GLY A 149 10.34 3.09 -19.25
N LEU A 150 10.67 1.81 -19.02
CA LEU A 150 11.92 1.40 -18.37
C LEU A 150 13.13 1.73 -19.25
N TRP A 151 13.05 1.45 -20.56
CA TRP A 151 14.07 1.87 -21.53
C TRP A 151 14.31 3.38 -21.48
N LEU A 152 13.23 4.18 -21.47
CA LEU A 152 13.32 5.64 -21.41
C LEU A 152 13.93 6.12 -20.09
N ALA A 153 13.59 5.47 -18.97
CA ALA A 153 14.18 5.76 -17.67
C ALA A 153 15.69 5.48 -17.62
N GLY A 154 16.18 4.49 -18.37
CA GLY A 154 17.61 4.24 -18.55
C GLY A 154 18.39 5.39 -19.18
N LEU A 155 17.71 6.28 -19.90
CA LEU A 155 18.32 7.42 -20.60
C LEU A 155 18.28 8.73 -19.81
N ASN A 156 17.53 8.79 -18.70
CA ASN A 156 17.38 10.00 -17.88
C ASN A 156 17.70 9.73 -16.40
N PRO A 157 18.76 10.36 -15.84
CA PRO A 157 19.13 10.20 -14.44
C PRO A 157 18.00 10.49 -13.43
N GLU A 158 17.06 11.39 -13.74
CA GLU A 158 15.95 11.75 -12.86
C GLU A 158 14.93 10.62 -12.68
N TRP A 159 14.89 9.68 -13.61
CA TRP A 159 13.96 8.55 -13.61
C TRP A 159 14.60 7.24 -13.13
N LYS A 160 15.83 7.28 -12.58
CA LYS A 160 16.51 6.09 -12.02
C LYS A 160 15.69 5.34 -10.96
N PHE A 161 14.70 5.97 -10.32
CA PHE A 161 13.80 5.28 -9.40
C PHE A 161 12.97 4.19 -10.12
N ALA A 162 12.63 4.37 -11.40
CA ALA A 162 11.88 3.41 -12.21
C ALA A 162 12.63 2.08 -12.37
N LEU A 163 13.96 2.16 -12.39
CA LEU A 163 14.87 1.02 -12.47
C LEU A 163 15.11 0.36 -11.11
N ARG A 164 14.85 1.08 -10.01
CA ARG A 164 15.02 0.61 -8.62
C ARG A 164 13.74 0.05 -8.01
N GLY A 165 12.58 0.56 -8.43
CA GLY A 165 11.25 0.30 -7.86
C GLY A 165 10.38 -0.66 -8.67
N SER A 166 10.91 -1.21 -9.76
CA SER A 166 10.41 -2.50 -10.25
C SER A 166 10.99 -3.53 -9.28
N SER A 167 10.15 -4.23 -8.52
CA SER A 167 10.56 -5.54 -8.00
C SER A 167 10.98 -6.36 -9.22
N GLY A 168 12.29 -6.42 -9.49
CA GLY A 168 12.86 -6.90 -10.78
C GLY A 168 13.67 -5.88 -11.59
N GLY A 169 14.51 -5.06 -10.93
CA GLY A 169 15.47 -4.16 -11.60
C GLY A 169 16.74 -4.85 -12.16
N SER A 170 16.96 -6.12 -11.81
CA SER A 170 17.44 -7.13 -12.75
C SER A 170 16.20 -7.94 -13.12
N SER A 171 16.01 -8.28 -14.41
CA SER A 171 14.97 -9.27 -14.76
C SER A 171 15.16 -10.45 -13.83
N LEU A 172 14.20 -10.71 -12.93
CA LEU A 172 14.26 -11.93 -12.16
C LEU A 172 14.35 -13.07 -13.17
N PRO A 173 15.27 -14.03 -12.98
CA PRO A 173 15.34 -15.18 -13.85
C PRO A 173 13.99 -15.88 -13.84
N ASP A 174 13.65 -16.53 -14.95
CA ASP A 174 12.53 -17.45 -14.95
C ASP A 174 12.77 -18.49 -13.84
N PRO A 175 11.83 -18.72 -12.89
CA PRO A 175 12.00 -19.72 -11.84
C PRO A 175 12.32 -21.13 -12.37
N THR A 176 12.03 -21.40 -13.64
CA THR A 176 12.33 -22.66 -14.33
C THR A 176 13.77 -22.75 -14.87
N GLU A 177 14.61 -21.72 -14.69
CA GLU A 177 16.02 -21.68 -15.08
C GLU A 177 16.95 -21.80 -13.85
N PRO A 178 17.35 -23.03 -13.42
CA PRO A 178 18.02 -23.23 -12.13
C PRO A 178 19.38 -22.53 -12.04
N GLU A 179 20.15 -22.48 -13.13
CA GLU A 179 21.45 -21.82 -13.14
C GLU A 179 21.35 -20.30 -12.92
N ALA A 180 20.32 -19.67 -13.49
CA ALA A 180 20.10 -18.25 -13.35
C ALA A 180 19.54 -17.90 -11.97
N VAL A 181 18.66 -18.75 -11.43
CA VAL A 181 18.19 -18.69 -10.04
C VAL A 181 19.37 -18.80 -9.06
N THR A 182 20.20 -19.83 -9.18
CA THR A 182 21.36 -20.02 -8.30
C THR A 182 22.33 -18.85 -8.38
N ARG A 183 22.64 -18.36 -9.59
CA ARG A 183 23.54 -17.22 -9.76
C ARG A 183 23.01 -15.96 -9.05
N LEU A 184 21.73 -15.63 -9.24
CA LEU A 184 21.14 -14.47 -8.57
C LEU A 184 21.03 -14.69 -7.05
N TRP A 185 20.83 -15.92 -6.59
CA TRP A 185 20.80 -16.22 -5.16
C TRP A 185 22.16 -16.04 -4.48
N GLU A 186 23.25 -16.44 -5.15
CA GLU A 186 24.62 -16.37 -4.63
C GLU A 186 25.25 -14.98 -4.76
N GLU A 187 25.02 -14.29 -5.88
CA GLU A 187 25.68 -13.03 -6.23
C GLU A 187 24.80 -11.80 -6.01
N GLY A 188 23.49 -11.99 -5.90
CA GLY A 188 22.51 -10.91 -5.85
C GLY A 188 22.51 -10.15 -4.54
N LEU A 189 22.03 -8.91 -4.61
CA LEU A 189 21.77 -8.09 -3.43
C LEU A 189 20.64 -8.73 -2.60
N PHE A 190 20.65 -8.48 -1.30
CA PHE A 190 19.65 -9.02 -0.39
C PHE A 190 18.19 -8.81 -0.85
N ALA A 191 17.86 -7.60 -1.34
CA ALA A 191 16.52 -7.31 -1.87
C ALA A 191 16.18 -8.13 -3.12
N GLU A 192 17.16 -8.42 -3.97
CA GLU A 192 16.99 -9.27 -5.15
C GLU A 192 16.79 -10.73 -4.74
N ARG A 193 17.51 -11.19 -3.71
CA ARG A 193 17.36 -12.54 -3.14
C ARG A 193 15.97 -12.74 -2.52
N VAL A 194 15.46 -11.77 -1.77
CA VAL A 194 14.08 -11.80 -1.22
C VAL A 194 13.04 -11.86 -2.34
N ALA A 195 13.20 -11.02 -3.37
CA ALA A 195 12.31 -11.02 -4.53
C ALA A 195 12.38 -12.34 -5.33
N LEU A 196 13.59 -12.89 -5.51
CA LEU A 196 13.81 -14.19 -6.14
C LEU A 196 13.16 -15.32 -5.35
N LEU A 197 13.34 -15.36 -4.03
CA LEU A 197 12.73 -16.37 -3.17
C LEU A 197 11.20 -16.33 -3.29
N GLY A 198 10.61 -15.12 -3.30
CA GLY A 198 9.18 -14.95 -3.54
C GLY A 198 8.73 -15.47 -4.91
N ALA A 199 9.50 -15.22 -5.97
CA ALA A 199 9.20 -15.70 -7.32
C ALA A 199 9.32 -17.23 -7.45
N VAL A 200 10.39 -17.83 -6.91
CA VAL A 200 10.57 -19.29 -6.87
C VAL A 200 9.46 -19.94 -6.06
N ARG A 201 9.12 -19.39 -4.90
CA ARG A 201 8.06 -19.92 -4.03
C ARG A 201 6.68 -19.89 -4.67
N ALA A 202 6.35 -18.86 -5.45
CA ALA A 202 5.10 -18.79 -6.18
C ALA A 202 4.98 -19.89 -7.25
N HIS A 203 6.10 -20.43 -7.73
CA HIS A 203 6.17 -21.52 -8.70
C HIS A 203 6.28 -22.90 -8.04
N ASP A 204 7.24 -23.07 -7.13
CA ASP A 204 7.53 -24.30 -6.39
C ASP A 204 7.97 -23.97 -4.95
N PRO A 205 7.06 -24.13 -3.96
CA PRO A 205 7.37 -23.91 -2.55
C PRO A 205 8.50 -24.79 -2.00
N VAL A 206 8.62 -26.03 -2.50
CA VAL A 206 9.66 -26.98 -2.06
C VAL A 206 11.02 -26.49 -2.55
N ALA A 207 11.13 -26.09 -3.82
CA ALA A 207 12.38 -25.55 -4.37
C ALA A 207 12.82 -24.28 -3.65
N ALA A 208 11.90 -23.41 -3.26
CA ALA A 208 12.20 -22.22 -2.47
C ALA A 208 12.78 -22.55 -1.09
N LEU A 209 12.23 -23.55 -0.39
CA LEU A 209 12.77 -24.00 0.90
C LEU A 209 14.15 -24.64 0.76
N VAL A 210 14.36 -25.44 -0.29
CA VAL A 210 15.67 -26.01 -0.60
C VAL A 210 16.69 -24.88 -0.84
N LEU A 211 16.32 -23.89 -1.65
CA LEU A 211 17.17 -22.72 -1.91
C LEU A 211 17.50 -21.96 -0.62
N LEU A 212 16.50 -21.67 0.22
CA LEU A 212 16.70 -20.96 1.48
C LEU A 212 17.59 -21.74 2.46
N ALA A 213 17.44 -23.07 2.52
CA ALA A 213 18.23 -23.93 3.39
C ALA A 213 19.73 -23.90 3.05
N THR A 214 20.12 -23.62 1.81
CA THR A 214 21.54 -23.59 1.38
C THR A 214 22.37 -22.54 2.11
N THR A 215 21.79 -21.39 2.45
CA THR A 215 22.51 -20.27 3.09
C THR A 215 22.04 -19.97 4.51
N TRP A 216 20.97 -20.62 4.98
CA TRP A 216 20.33 -20.31 6.27
C TRP A 216 21.30 -20.18 7.45
N THR A 217 22.27 -21.09 7.58
CA THR A 217 23.23 -21.09 8.70
C THR A 217 24.27 -19.98 8.64
N THR A 218 24.52 -19.41 7.46
CA THR A 218 25.50 -18.34 7.21
C THR A 218 24.86 -16.94 7.19
N GLU A 219 23.55 -16.84 6.98
CA GLU A 219 22.81 -15.58 7.02
C GLU A 219 22.91 -14.87 8.37
N ARG A 220 22.72 -13.55 8.39
CA ARG A 220 22.56 -12.78 9.63
C ARG A 220 21.16 -12.99 10.20
N ALA A 221 20.98 -12.71 11.49
CA ALA A 221 19.68 -12.87 12.14
C ALA A 221 18.57 -12.01 11.51
N GLU A 222 18.90 -10.78 11.07
CA GLU A 222 17.96 -9.88 10.39
C GLU A 222 17.57 -10.41 9.00
N ASP A 223 18.53 -10.92 8.24
CA ASP A 223 18.31 -11.51 6.91
C ASP A 223 17.43 -12.77 7.02
N ARG A 224 17.73 -13.65 8.00
CA ARG A 224 16.90 -14.83 8.32
C ARG A 224 15.45 -14.47 8.64
N LEU A 225 15.25 -13.41 9.43
CA LEU A 225 13.92 -12.94 9.80
C LEU A 225 13.11 -12.53 8.56
N MET A 226 13.71 -11.78 7.65
CA MET A 226 13.08 -11.34 6.40
C MET A 226 12.81 -12.49 5.42
N PHE A 227 13.70 -13.49 5.36
CA PHE A 227 13.44 -14.69 4.57
C PHE A 227 12.29 -15.53 5.15
N LEU A 228 12.20 -15.68 6.49
CA LEU A 228 11.04 -16.30 7.12
C LEU A 228 9.75 -15.54 6.86
N ASP A 229 9.79 -14.20 6.93
CA ASP A 229 8.62 -13.36 6.64
C ASP A 229 8.09 -13.59 5.20
N SER A 230 9.00 -13.88 4.27
CA SER A 230 8.64 -14.23 2.88
C SER A 230 7.81 -15.52 2.78
N LEU A 231 7.93 -16.44 3.74
CA LEU A 231 7.16 -17.70 3.76
C LEU A 231 5.66 -17.49 4.08
N ARG A 232 5.28 -16.34 4.64
CA ARG A 232 3.86 -15.99 4.91
C ARG A 232 2.99 -16.12 3.66
N THR A 233 3.53 -15.75 2.51
CA THR A 233 2.84 -15.88 1.23
C THR A 233 2.88 -17.35 0.79
N GLY A 234 1.71 -17.98 0.63
CA GLY A 234 1.63 -19.39 0.24
C GLY A 234 2.08 -20.36 1.34
N LEU A 235 2.04 -19.95 2.61
CA LEU A 235 2.33 -20.81 3.76
C LEU A 235 1.49 -22.10 3.71
N SER A 236 2.15 -23.25 3.90
CA SER A 236 1.53 -24.56 3.82
C SER A 236 2.24 -25.58 4.72
N SER A 237 1.71 -26.80 4.80
CA SER A 237 2.33 -27.89 5.56
C SER A 237 3.73 -28.28 5.08
N VAL A 238 4.11 -27.92 3.84
CA VAL A 238 5.46 -28.13 3.30
C VAL A 238 6.51 -27.33 4.09
N ASP A 239 6.12 -26.21 4.68
CA ASP A 239 7.02 -25.32 5.43
C ASP A 239 7.31 -25.82 6.85
N GLU A 240 6.45 -26.68 7.38
CA GLU A 240 6.48 -27.11 8.78
C GLU A 240 7.85 -27.70 9.22
N PRO A 241 8.48 -28.63 8.48
CA PRO A 241 9.76 -29.18 8.89
C PRO A 241 10.89 -28.14 8.98
N PHE A 242 10.85 -27.11 8.13
CA PHE A 242 11.82 -26.02 8.15
C PHE A 242 11.55 -25.07 9.33
N LEU A 243 10.29 -24.73 9.57
CA LEU A 243 9.89 -23.85 10.67
C LEU A 243 10.13 -24.48 12.05
N GLU A 244 9.89 -25.78 12.22
CA GLU A 244 10.20 -26.52 13.46
C GLU A 244 11.71 -26.50 13.78
N GLN A 245 12.58 -26.54 12.75
CA GLN A 245 14.02 -26.32 12.93
C GLN A 245 14.33 -24.87 13.34
N ALA A 246 13.64 -23.90 12.74
CA ALA A 246 13.82 -22.48 13.04
C ALA A 246 13.38 -22.09 14.47
N LEU A 247 12.55 -22.89 15.15
CA LEU A 247 12.27 -22.74 16.59
C LEU A 247 13.50 -22.90 17.47
N SER A 248 14.59 -23.48 16.96
CA SER A 248 15.86 -23.62 17.68
C SER A 248 16.90 -22.56 17.27
N ASP A 249 16.50 -21.53 16.51
CA ASP A 249 17.42 -20.45 16.10
C ASP A 249 17.94 -19.67 17.32
N ARG A 250 19.19 -19.21 17.23
CA ARG A 250 19.82 -18.37 18.26
C ARG A 250 19.08 -17.04 18.49
N SER A 251 18.47 -16.49 17.44
CA SER A 251 17.74 -15.22 17.48
C SER A 251 16.32 -15.40 17.98
N ARG A 252 15.96 -14.66 19.03
CA ARG A 252 14.59 -14.66 19.58
C ARG A 252 13.54 -14.25 18.55
N ASN A 253 13.84 -13.27 17.70
CA ASN A 253 12.89 -12.79 16.68
C ASN A 253 12.65 -13.85 15.59
N VAL A 254 13.68 -14.62 15.23
CA VAL A 254 13.56 -15.72 14.27
C VAL A 254 12.70 -16.83 14.86
N ARG A 255 12.95 -17.24 16.12
CA ARG A 255 12.11 -18.24 16.81
C ARG A 255 10.65 -17.80 16.92
N SER A 256 10.42 -16.55 17.33
CA SER A 256 9.06 -16.00 17.48
C SER A 256 8.32 -15.96 16.15
N THR A 257 8.98 -15.59 15.06
CA THR A 257 8.37 -15.60 13.72
C THR A 257 8.08 -17.02 13.24
N ALA A 258 8.99 -17.96 13.48
CA ALA A 258 8.75 -19.37 13.15
C ALA A 258 7.56 -19.95 13.92
N ALA A 259 7.45 -19.67 15.23
CA ALA A 259 6.31 -20.06 16.04
C ALA A 259 5.00 -19.43 15.57
N GLU A 260 5.03 -18.15 15.18
CA GLU A 260 3.87 -17.45 14.63
C GLU A 260 3.38 -18.08 13.31
N LEU A 261 4.31 -18.42 12.41
CA LEU A 261 4.01 -19.10 11.15
C LEU A 261 3.45 -20.51 11.40
N LEU A 262 4.05 -21.29 12.29
CA LEU A 262 3.53 -22.60 12.67
C LEU A 262 2.13 -22.50 13.29
N SER A 263 1.87 -21.50 14.13
CA SER A 263 0.56 -21.25 14.71
C SER A 263 -0.51 -20.83 13.68
N ALA A 264 -0.10 -20.44 12.47
CA ALA A 264 -1.00 -20.18 11.35
C ALA A 264 -1.34 -21.44 10.54
N LEU A 265 -0.70 -22.57 10.86
CA LEU A 265 -0.98 -23.90 10.32
C LEU A 265 -1.70 -24.73 11.40
N PRO A 266 -3.05 -24.84 11.33
CA PRO A 266 -3.85 -25.51 12.37
C PRO A 266 -3.44 -26.96 12.66
N GLU A 267 -2.93 -27.65 11.63
CA GLU A 267 -2.51 -29.06 11.71
C GLU A 267 -1.04 -29.23 12.13
N SER A 268 -0.30 -28.14 12.39
CA SER A 268 1.11 -28.26 12.76
C SER A 268 1.30 -28.88 14.14
N ALA A 269 2.43 -29.54 14.33
CA ALA A 269 2.82 -30.11 15.62
C ALA A 269 2.86 -29.04 16.72
N LEU A 270 3.33 -27.82 16.42
CA LEU A 270 3.30 -26.71 17.37
C LEU A 270 1.88 -26.32 17.74
N ALA A 271 0.97 -26.21 16.77
CA ALA A 271 -0.42 -25.85 17.03
C ALA A 271 -1.12 -26.92 17.91
N GLY A 272 -0.82 -28.21 17.70
CA GLY A 272 -1.27 -29.29 18.58
C GLY A 272 -0.71 -29.18 20.02
N ARG A 273 0.57 -28.81 20.17
CA ARG A 273 1.17 -28.56 21.50
C ARG A 273 0.54 -27.34 22.19
N MET A 274 0.21 -26.28 21.45
CA MET A 274 -0.50 -25.10 21.97
C MET A 274 -1.93 -25.46 22.39
N ALA A 275 -2.65 -26.22 21.58
CA ALA A 275 -3.99 -26.71 21.90
C ALA A 275 -4.00 -27.51 23.22
N SER A 276 -3.07 -28.45 23.38
CA SER A 276 -2.97 -29.24 24.62
C SER A 276 -2.81 -28.36 25.87
N ARG A 277 -1.93 -27.34 25.82
CA ARG A 277 -1.72 -26.39 26.91
C ARG A 277 -2.92 -25.46 27.12
N ALA A 278 -3.54 -24.97 26.06
CA ALA A 278 -4.71 -24.10 26.16
C ALA A 278 -5.93 -24.83 26.73
N LEU A 279 -6.11 -26.11 26.40
CA LEU A 279 -7.21 -26.95 26.90
C LEU A 279 -7.11 -27.29 28.38
N SER A 280 -5.89 -27.30 28.94
CA SER A 280 -5.70 -27.39 30.40
C SER A 280 -6.03 -26.09 31.12
N CYS A 281 -5.98 -24.95 30.40
CA CYS A 281 -6.25 -23.63 30.96
C CYS A 281 -7.70 -23.19 30.78
N VAL A 282 -8.36 -23.58 29.70
CA VAL A 282 -9.70 -23.12 29.35
C VAL A 282 -10.64 -24.33 29.24
N SER A 283 -11.69 -24.31 30.06
CA SER A 283 -12.61 -25.43 30.20
C SER A 283 -14.05 -24.96 30.34
N PRO A 284 -15.05 -25.78 29.94
CA PRO A 284 -16.42 -25.53 30.37
C PRO A 284 -16.49 -25.62 31.89
N ASP A 285 -17.09 -24.63 32.52
CA ASP A 285 -17.40 -24.70 33.94
C ASP A 285 -18.51 -25.73 34.16
N LEU A 286 -18.29 -26.62 35.12
CA LEU A 286 -19.22 -27.69 35.51
C LEU A 286 -19.78 -27.47 36.92
N THR A 287 -19.43 -26.36 37.56
CA THR A 287 -19.75 -26.09 38.98
C THR A 287 -21.06 -25.32 39.17
N GLY A 288 -21.53 -24.61 38.13
CA GLY A 288 -22.81 -23.89 38.11
C GLY A 288 -23.90 -24.56 37.27
N ASP A 289 -25.15 -24.13 37.48
CA ASP A 289 -26.30 -24.57 36.67
C ASP A 289 -26.30 -23.97 35.25
N GLU A 290 -25.59 -22.86 35.04
CA GLU A 290 -25.46 -22.19 33.74
C GLU A 290 -24.14 -22.56 33.04
N ALA A 291 -24.19 -22.69 31.71
CA ALA A 291 -22.99 -22.93 30.91
C ALA A 291 -22.09 -21.69 30.92
N SER A 292 -20.87 -21.83 31.45
CA SER A 292 -19.87 -20.75 31.49
C SER A 292 -18.46 -21.29 31.14
N VAL A 293 -17.49 -20.38 31.01
CA VAL A 293 -16.08 -20.71 30.78
C VAL A 293 -15.29 -20.50 32.07
N ALA A 294 -14.65 -21.56 32.54
CA ALA A 294 -13.67 -21.53 33.63
C ALA A 294 -12.25 -21.44 33.06
N VAL A 295 -11.45 -20.54 33.64
CA VAL A 295 -10.08 -20.26 33.21
C VAL A 295 -9.10 -20.46 34.37
N GLU A 296 -8.18 -21.41 34.22
CA GLU A 296 -7.02 -21.60 35.09
C GLU A 296 -5.76 -21.22 34.31
N ALA A 297 -5.33 -19.97 34.44
CA ALA A 297 -4.16 -19.48 33.72
C ALA A 297 -2.86 -20.19 34.17
N PRO A 298 -1.84 -20.32 33.29
CA PRO A 298 -0.59 -20.98 33.65
C PRO A 298 0.09 -20.35 34.87
N HIS A 299 0.69 -21.17 35.73
CA HIS A 299 1.45 -20.69 36.90
C HIS A 299 2.90 -20.31 36.57
N GLU A 300 3.45 -20.87 35.51
CA GLU A 300 4.81 -20.60 35.04
C GLU A 300 4.88 -20.69 33.51
N CYS A 301 5.92 -20.11 32.93
CA CYS A 301 6.32 -20.33 31.54
C CYS A 301 7.54 -21.25 31.54
N ASP A 302 7.34 -22.52 31.17
CA ASP A 302 8.42 -23.50 31.13
C ASP A 302 9.33 -23.35 29.89
N ALA A 303 10.46 -24.05 29.87
CA ALA A 303 11.40 -24.01 28.76
C ALA A 303 10.82 -24.55 27.43
N ALA A 304 9.81 -25.43 27.49
CA ALA A 304 9.15 -25.94 26.30
C ALA A 304 8.18 -24.91 25.70
N MET A 305 7.51 -24.11 26.54
CA MET A 305 6.72 -22.95 26.14
C MET A 305 7.60 -21.90 25.48
N GLU A 306 8.75 -21.57 26.08
CA GLU A 306 9.71 -20.62 25.48
C GLU A 306 10.25 -21.09 24.13
N ARG A 307 10.55 -22.40 23.99
CA ARG A 307 10.94 -23.01 22.72
C ARG A 307 9.84 -22.88 21.67
N ASP A 308 8.58 -23.09 22.07
CA ASP A 308 7.41 -22.97 21.20
C ASP A 308 6.99 -21.50 20.95
N GLY A 309 7.83 -20.53 21.35
CA GLY A 309 7.65 -19.12 21.02
C GLY A 309 6.85 -18.31 22.04
N VAL A 310 6.45 -18.91 23.16
CA VAL A 310 5.83 -18.17 24.27
C VAL A 310 6.85 -17.25 24.91
N VAL A 311 6.57 -15.96 24.93
CA VAL A 311 7.39 -14.97 25.59
C VAL A 311 7.13 -15.00 27.08
N ALA A 312 8.16 -15.28 27.88
CA ALA A 312 8.05 -15.30 29.34
C ALA A 312 7.74 -13.92 29.94
N ALA A 313 8.51 -12.89 29.58
CA ALA A 313 8.37 -11.55 30.18
C ALA A 313 7.24 -10.73 29.52
N PRO A 314 6.20 -10.32 30.28
CA PRO A 314 5.13 -9.49 29.76
C PRO A 314 5.59 -8.05 29.50
N PRO A 315 4.90 -7.30 28.62
CA PRO A 315 5.01 -5.85 28.56
C PRO A 315 4.61 -5.18 29.88
N SER A 316 5.15 -3.98 30.15
CA SER A 316 4.83 -3.20 31.33
C SER A 316 3.32 -3.03 31.53
N GLY A 317 2.82 -3.29 32.74
CA GLY A 317 1.41 -3.13 33.11
C GLY A 317 0.51 -4.34 32.81
N ARG A 318 1.05 -5.44 32.26
CA ARG A 318 0.29 -6.69 32.06
C ARG A 318 0.74 -7.77 33.05
N GLY A 319 -0.23 -8.48 33.64
CA GLY A 319 0.05 -9.62 34.51
C GLY A 319 0.62 -10.82 33.74
N GLU A 320 1.61 -11.50 34.34
CA GLU A 320 2.30 -12.64 33.73
C GLU A 320 1.35 -13.77 33.33
N ARG A 321 0.44 -14.16 34.23
CA ARG A 321 -0.54 -15.24 33.98
C ARG A 321 -1.44 -14.94 32.78
N SER A 322 -1.94 -13.71 32.68
CA SER A 322 -2.77 -13.25 31.55
C SER A 322 -1.97 -13.25 30.24
N TRP A 323 -0.72 -12.82 30.31
CA TRP A 323 0.19 -12.79 29.17
C TRP A 323 0.50 -14.18 28.62
N TRP A 324 0.74 -15.18 29.47
CA TRP A 324 0.96 -16.55 29.03
C TRP A 324 -0.32 -17.18 28.49
N LEU A 325 -1.44 -17.04 29.20
CA LEU A 325 -2.75 -17.52 28.74
C LEU A 325 -3.09 -16.97 27.34
N GLY A 326 -2.96 -15.66 27.17
CA GLY A 326 -3.27 -14.98 25.91
C GLY A 326 -2.45 -15.53 24.74
N GLN A 327 -1.16 -15.82 24.94
CA GLN A 327 -0.29 -16.41 23.92
C GLN A 327 -0.67 -17.86 23.58
N LEU A 328 -1.00 -18.68 24.58
CA LEU A 328 -1.41 -20.08 24.37
C LEU A 328 -2.73 -20.16 23.60
N VAL A 329 -3.73 -19.38 23.99
CA VAL A 329 -5.03 -19.33 23.31
C VAL A 329 -4.88 -18.78 21.89
N GLU A 330 -4.06 -17.73 21.72
CA GLU A 330 -3.79 -17.13 20.42
C GLU A 330 -3.12 -18.11 19.43
N ALA A 331 -2.26 -19.00 19.93
CA ALA A 331 -1.55 -19.98 19.12
C ALA A 331 -2.32 -21.31 18.93
N THR A 332 -3.52 -21.42 19.48
CA THR A 332 -4.35 -22.63 19.42
C THR A 332 -5.24 -22.65 18.17
N PRO A 333 -5.34 -23.77 17.43
CA PRO A 333 -6.31 -23.95 16.35
C PRO A 333 -7.74 -23.66 16.81
N LEU A 334 -8.47 -22.82 16.08
CA LEU A 334 -9.82 -22.42 16.46
C LEU A 334 -10.80 -23.60 16.46
N ALA A 335 -10.56 -24.60 15.63
CA ALA A 335 -11.35 -25.84 15.57
C ALA A 335 -11.30 -26.66 16.88
N THR A 336 -10.32 -26.38 17.76
CA THR A 336 -10.20 -27.02 19.07
C THR A 336 -11.37 -26.66 20.00
N TRP A 337 -11.88 -25.43 19.90
CA TRP A 337 -12.86 -24.91 20.86
C TRP A 337 -14.26 -25.53 20.69
N PRO A 338 -14.83 -25.68 19.47
CA PRO A 338 -16.08 -26.42 19.30
C PRO A 338 -16.04 -27.82 19.93
N ALA A 339 -14.97 -28.58 19.69
CA ALA A 339 -14.80 -29.90 20.30
C ALA A 339 -14.73 -29.83 21.84
N ARG A 340 -14.01 -28.85 22.40
CA ARG A 340 -13.89 -28.65 23.85
C ARG A 340 -15.21 -28.29 24.52
N PHE A 341 -16.03 -27.49 23.84
CA PHE A 341 -17.30 -26.97 24.36
C PHE A 341 -18.51 -27.77 23.87
N GLY A 342 -18.35 -29.06 23.53
CA GLY A 342 -19.46 -29.97 23.27
C GLY A 342 -20.14 -29.77 21.91
N GLY A 343 -19.41 -29.32 20.90
CA GLY A 343 -19.90 -29.08 19.55
C GLY A 343 -20.58 -27.72 19.33
N ARG A 344 -20.49 -26.81 20.30
CA ARG A 344 -20.99 -25.44 20.18
C ARG A 344 -20.34 -24.70 19.01
N SER A 345 -21.12 -23.87 18.34
CA SER A 345 -20.64 -22.94 17.32
C SER A 345 -19.74 -21.85 17.91
N ALA A 346 -18.96 -21.17 17.07
CA ALA A 346 -18.12 -20.06 17.53
C ALA A 346 -18.95 -18.97 18.23
N GLN A 347 -20.16 -18.68 17.74
CA GLN A 347 -21.05 -17.68 18.32
C GLN A 347 -21.53 -18.07 19.72
N GLU A 348 -21.91 -19.33 19.92
CA GLU A 348 -22.31 -19.83 21.23
C GLU A 348 -21.15 -19.78 22.22
N ILE A 349 -19.93 -20.15 21.80
CA ILE A 349 -18.73 -20.14 22.65
C ILE A 349 -18.38 -18.72 23.08
N VAL A 350 -18.32 -17.78 22.14
CA VAL A 350 -18.02 -16.36 22.40
C VAL A 350 -19.09 -15.70 23.28
N GLY A 351 -20.33 -16.20 23.25
CA GLY A 351 -21.43 -15.73 24.09
C GLY A 351 -21.45 -16.29 25.51
N LEU A 352 -20.61 -17.28 25.84
CA LEU A 352 -20.58 -17.84 27.19
C LEU A 352 -20.00 -16.83 28.20
N PRO A 353 -20.59 -16.69 29.40
CA PRO A 353 -19.97 -15.91 30.46
C PRO A 353 -18.62 -16.53 30.85
N VAL A 354 -17.62 -15.69 31.08
CA VAL A 354 -16.27 -16.11 31.49
C VAL A 354 -16.05 -15.69 32.93
N ALA A 355 -15.68 -16.64 33.79
CA ALA A 355 -15.44 -16.38 35.21
C ALA A 355 -14.22 -15.48 35.46
N ASP A 356 -14.15 -14.92 36.67
CA ASP A 356 -12.97 -14.24 37.25
C ASP A 356 -12.35 -13.11 36.41
N GLY A 357 -13.13 -12.49 35.52
CA GLY A 357 -12.68 -11.35 34.70
C GLY A 357 -11.78 -11.71 33.52
N TRP A 358 -11.70 -12.99 33.14
CA TRP A 358 -10.84 -13.45 32.03
C TRP A 358 -11.41 -13.18 30.63
N ALA A 359 -12.65 -12.70 30.52
CA ALA A 359 -13.35 -12.50 29.26
C ALA A 359 -12.55 -11.67 28.24
N GLU A 360 -11.98 -10.54 28.69
CA GLU A 360 -11.27 -9.63 27.80
C GLU A 360 -10.00 -10.26 27.21
N GLU A 361 -9.17 -10.93 28.01
CA GLU A 361 -7.96 -11.58 27.51
C GLU A 361 -8.30 -12.77 26.60
N LEU A 362 -9.30 -13.58 26.97
CA LEU A 362 -9.71 -14.73 26.19
C LEU A 362 -10.24 -14.31 24.81
N HIS A 363 -11.13 -13.32 24.77
CA HIS A 363 -11.66 -12.83 23.52
C HIS A 363 -10.60 -12.11 22.67
N ALA A 364 -9.70 -11.33 23.29
CA ALA A 364 -8.59 -10.70 22.57
C ALA A 364 -7.66 -11.76 21.94
N ALA A 365 -7.40 -12.88 22.65
CA ALA A 365 -6.62 -13.98 22.12
C ALA A 365 -7.33 -14.72 20.97
N TRP A 366 -8.64 -14.96 21.07
CA TRP A 366 -9.45 -15.49 19.97
C TRP A 366 -9.49 -14.55 18.76
N CYS A 367 -9.57 -13.23 18.95
CA CYS A 367 -9.45 -12.25 17.88
C CYS A 367 -8.12 -12.41 17.12
N ARG A 368 -6.99 -12.51 17.84
CA ARG A 368 -5.67 -12.69 17.23
C ARG A 368 -5.55 -14.05 16.51
N ALA A 369 -6.05 -15.13 17.10
CA ALA A 369 -6.11 -16.45 16.47
C ALA A 369 -6.95 -16.41 15.18
N THR A 370 -8.10 -15.73 15.20
CA THR A 370 -9.01 -15.54 14.06
C THR A 370 -8.34 -14.81 12.91
N VAL A 371 -7.64 -13.71 13.20
CA VAL A 371 -6.87 -12.97 12.18
C VAL A 371 -5.75 -13.82 11.60
N ARG A 372 -5.05 -14.60 12.43
CA ARG A 372 -3.96 -15.47 11.99
C ARG A 372 -4.45 -16.61 11.10
N GLN A 373 -5.50 -17.30 11.51
CA GLN A 373 -6.05 -18.47 10.81
C GLN A 373 -7.04 -18.09 9.69
N ARG A 374 -7.43 -16.80 9.61
CA ARG A 374 -8.40 -16.26 8.65
C ARG A 374 -9.73 -17.00 8.67
N ASP A 375 -10.23 -17.30 9.86
CA ASP A 375 -11.48 -18.05 10.05
C ASP A 375 -12.71 -17.11 9.99
N PRO A 376 -13.61 -17.26 9.01
CA PRO A 376 -14.76 -16.37 8.87
C PRO A 376 -15.89 -16.65 9.88
N GLU A 377 -16.01 -17.87 10.43
CA GLU A 377 -17.04 -18.18 11.43
C GLU A 377 -16.73 -17.46 12.74
N TRP A 378 -15.48 -17.58 13.20
CA TRP A 378 -15.00 -16.88 14.39
C TRP A 378 -14.99 -15.37 14.21
N ALA A 379 -14.67 -14.88 13.01
CA ALA A 379 -14.73 -13.45 12.73
C ALA A 379 -16.16 -12.90 12.94
N ARG A 380 -17.20 -13.61 12.50
CA ARG A 380 -18.60 -13.22 12.73
C ARG A 380 -18.95 -13.23 14.21
N ALA A 381 -18.59 -14.31 14.90
CA ALA A 381 -18.88 -14.47 16.33
C ALA A 381 -18.28 -13.33 17.17
N LEU A 382 -17.01 -12.98 16.91
CA LEU A 382 -16.28 -11.94 17.64
C LEU A 382 -16.67 -10.52 17.18
N LEU A 383 -17.09 -10.32 15.94
CA LEU A 383 -17.62 -9.01 15.51
C LEU A 383 -18.96 -8.70 16.17
N GLY A 384 -19.80 -9.72 16.36
CA GLY A 384 -21.15 -9.61 16.89
C GLY A 384 -22.08 -8.77 16.00
N ALA A 385 -23.22 -8.37 16.57
CA ALA A 385 -24.15 -7.47 15.90
C ALA A 385 -23.55 -6.06 15.78
N ALA A 386 -23.63 -5.48 14.58
CA ALA A 386 -23.07 -4.16 14.27
C ALA A 386 -23.69 -3.01 15.07
N SER A 387 -24.87 -3.22 15.66
CA SER A 387 -25.56 -2.24 16.51
C SER A 387 -25.11 -2.25 17.97
N LEU A 388 -24.33 -3.24 18.39
CA LEU A 388 -23.84 -3.30 19.76
C LEU A 388 -22.79 -2.20 19.97
N PRO A 389 -22.88 -1.43 21.07
CA PRO A 389 -21.89 -0.41 21.39
C PRO A 389 -20.47 -0.99 21.35
N PRO A 390 -19.48 -0.25 20.80
CA PRO A 390 -18.11 -0.74 20.72
C PRO A 390 -17.51 -1.21 22.05
N SER A 391 -17.97 -0.61 23.17
CA SER A 391 -17.56 -0.98 24.53
C SER A 391 -18.15 -2.30 25.03
N ASN A 392 -19.23 -2.79 24.40
CA ASN A 392 -20.03 -3.93 24.87
C ASN A 392 -19.98 -5.12 23.89
N GLY A 393 -19.21 -5.01 22.79
CA GLY A 393 -19.03 -6.10 21.84
C GLY A 393 -18.10 -7.19 22.39
N PRO A 394 -18.29 -8.46 22.02
CA PRO A 394 -17.41 -9.54 22.44
C PRO A 394 -16.00 -9.34 21.85
N GLY A 395 -15.05 -8.84 22.65
CA GLY A 395 -13.63 -9.02 22.36
C GLY A 395 -12.91 -8.03 21.44
N THR A 396 -13.59 -7.06 20.84
CA THR A 396 -12.89 -6.02 20.08
C THR A 396 -12.59 -4.84 21.02
N ALA A 397 -11.48 -4.91 21.75
CA ALA A 397 -11.02 -3.80 22.59
C ALA A 397 -10.67 -2.55 21.76
N SER A 398 -10.46 -2.72 20.44
CA SER A 398 -10.11 -1.62 19.54
C SER A 398 -10.78 -1.70 18.16
N LEU A 399 -10.96 -0.53 17.54
CA LEU A 399 -11.41 -0.38 16.14
C LEU A 399 -10.45 -1.03 15.13
N ALA A 400 -9.17 -1.12 15.47
CA ALA A 400 -8.15 -1.77 14.66
C ALA A 400 -8.34 -3.29 14.59
N GLU A 401 -8.68 -3.95 15.71
CA GLU A 401 -8.99 -5.38 15.72
C GLU A 401 -10.26 -5.66 14.92
N ARG A 402 -11.30 -4.84 15.09
CA ARG A 402 -12.54 -4.92 14.32
C ARG A 402 -12.27 -4.82 12.82
N SER A 403 -11.42 -3.89 12.41
CA SER A 403 -10.99 -3.72 11.01
C SER A 403 -10.30 -4.98 10.46
N LYS A 404 -9.45 -5.63 11.27
CA LYS A 404 -8.78 -6.89 10.88
C LYS A 404 -9.77 -8.04 10.73
N LEU A 405 -10.71 -8.20 11.67
CA LEU A 405 -11.76 -9.23 11.60
C LEU A 405 -12.67 -9.03 10.40
N LEU A 406 -13.11 -7.78 10.14
CA LEU A 406 -13.86 -7.42 8.94
C LEU A 406 -13.09 -7.80 7.66
N GLY A 407 -11.76 -7.64 7.69
CA GLY A 407 -10.83 -8.05 6.63
C GLY A 407 -10.91 -9.52 6.22
N ILE A 408 -11.45 -10.39 7.08
CA ILE A 408 -11.60 -11.84 6.85
C ILE A 408 -12.93 -12.16 6.16
N LEU A 409 -13.98 -11.38 6.45
CA LEU A 409 -15.32 -11.62 5.90
C LEU A 409 -15.36 -11.38 4.39
N PRO A 410 -16.22 -12.10 3.64
CA PRO A 410 -16.52 -11.81 2.24
C PRO A 410 -16.88 -10.34 2.02
N SER A 411 -16.53 -9.80 0.85
CA SER A 411 -16.70 -8.38 0.51
C SER A 411 -18.11 -7.84 0.73
N ALA A 412 -19.13 -8.60 0.30
CA ALA A 412 -20.53 -8.21 0.44
C ALA A 412 -20.99 -8.20 1.90
N GLU A 413 -20.57 -9.20 2.67
CA GLU A 413 -20.91 -9.33 4.10
C GLU A 413 -20.24 -8.21 4.92
N ARG A 414 -18.96 -7.96 4.68
CA ARG A 414 -18.22 -6.85 5.26
C ARG A 414 -18.89 -5.50 5.00
N ALA A 415 -19.30 -5.26 3.76
CA ALA A 415 -19.97 -4.02 3.39
C ALA A 415 -21.33 -3.87 4.10
N GLY A 416 -22.10 -4.96 4.22
CA GLY A 416 -23.35 -4.97 4.99
C GLY A 416 -23.12 -4.66 6.47
N TRP A 417 -22.17 -5.35 7.10
CA TRP A 417 -21.85 -5.13 8.51
C TRP A 417 -21.41 -3.69 8.80
N VAL A 418 -20.55 -3.11 7.96
CA VAL A 418 -20.12 -1.71 8.13
C VAL A 418 -21.26 -0.73 7.85
N ALA A 419 -22.15 -1.03 6.91
CA ALA A 419 -23.35 -0.21 6.67
C ALA A 419 -24.25 -0.17 7.92
N ASP A 420 -24.51 -1.33 8.53
CA ASP A 420 -25.31 -1.43 9.75
C ASP A 420 -24.63 -0.71 10.93
N PHE A 421 -23.31 -0.80 11.03
CA PHE A 421 -22.52 -0.08 12.05
C PHE A 421 -22.64 1.44 11.90
N ILE A 422 -22.55 1.96 10.66
CA ILE A 422 -22.73 3.38 10.38
C ILE A 422 -24.14 3.83 10.75
N ALA A 423 -25.16 3.02 10.42
CA ALA A 423 -26.54 3.34 10.77
C ALA A 423 -26.77 3.40 12.29
N ALA A 424 -26.09 2.55 13.06
CA ALA A 424 -26.25 2.49 14.51
C ALA A 424 -25.41 3.52 15.29
N HIS A 425 -24.18 3.81 14.83
CA HIS A 425 -23.20 4.60 15.58
C HIS A 425 -22.76 5.90 14.90
N GLY A 426 -23.14 6.10 13.64
CA GLY A 426 -22.76 7.26 12.85
C GLY A 426 -21.39 7.14 12.17
N LEU A 427 -21.08 8.14 11.35
CA LEU A 427 -19.94 8.11 10.44
C LEU A 427 -18.59 8.35 11.14
N SER A 428 -18.59 9.10 12.25
CA SER A 428 -17.37 9.42 13.02
C SER A 428 -16.68 8.17 13.56
N GLU A 429 -17.45 7.18 13.97
CA GLU A 429 -16.95 5.92 14.55
C GLU A 429 -16.48 4.92 13.49
N ALA A 430 -16.89 5.10 12.22
CA ALA A 430 -16.70 4.12 11.16
C ALA A 430 -15.48 4.36 10.26
N PHE A 431 -14.75 5.48 10.43
CA PHE A 431 -13.73 5.91 9.48
C PHE A 431 -12.65 4.86 9.17
N GLN A 432 -12.14 4.16 10.20
CA GLN A 432 -11.14 3.09 9.98
C GLN A 432 -11.75 1.85 9.29
N LEU A 433 -13.03 1.56 9.54
CA LEU A 433 -13.74 0.42 8.96
C LEU A 433 -14.01 0.62 7.46
N LEU A 434 -14.25 1.86 7.04
CA LEU A 434 -14.39 2.22 5.63
C LEU A 434 -13.13 1.88 4.82
N GLY A 435 -11.95 1.98 5.43
CA GLY A 435 -10.66 1.71 4.81
C GLY A 435 -10.42 0.23 4.47
N VAL A 436 -11.11 -0.70 5.13
CA VAL A 436 -11.00 -2.15 4.84
C VAL A 436 -12.03 -2.65 3.85
N CYS A 437 -12.98 -1.80 3.42
CA CYS A 437 -13.98 -2.18 2.45
C CYS A 437 -13.42 -2.10 1.02
N PRO A 438 -13.69 -3.09 0.16
CA PRO A 438 -13.18 -3.09 -1.21
C PRO A 438 -13.78 -1.93 -2.01
N THR A 439 -13.03 -1.48 -3.00
CA THR A 439 -13.46 -0.42 -3.92
C THR A 439 -13.90 -1.03 -5.27
N PRO A 440 -15.00 -0.55 -5.87
CA PRO A 440 -15.96 0.39 -5.29
C PRO A 440 -16.75 -0.24 -4.11
N TRP A 441 -17.18 0.60 -3.17
CA TRP A 441 -18.05 0.19 -2.07
C TRP A 441 -19.34 -0.42 -2.61
N ALA A 442 -19.73 -1.56 -2.05
CA ALA A 442 -20.98 -2.22 -2.41
C ALA A 442 -22.18 -1.33 -2.07
N GLY A 443 -23.29 -1.53 -2.79
CA GLY A 443 -24.49 -0.70 -2.69
C GLY A 443 -24.93 -0.38 -1.26
N PRO A 444 -25.11 -1.37 -0.35
CA PRO A 444 -25.53 -1.08 1.03
C PRO A 444 -24.61 -0.11 1.77
N LEU A 445 -23.29 -0.29 1.65
CA LEU A 445 -22.31 0.58 2.29
C LEU A 445 -22.31 1.98 1.69
N GLY A 446 -22.34 2.09 0.36
CA GLY A 446 -22.41 3.38 -0.31
C GLY A 446 -23.63 4.18 0.13
N ARG A 447 -24.80 3.52 0.21
CA ARG A 447 -26.04 4.14 0.70
C ARG A 447 -25.93 4.60 2.15
N ALA A 448 -25.45 3.75 3.05
CA ALA A 448 -25.29 4.11 4.46
C ALA A 448 -24.37 5.32 4.66
N VAL A 449 -23.29 5.44 3.88
CA VAL A 449 -22.41 6.61 3.93
C VAL A 449 -23.12 7.87 3.43
N VAL A 450 -23.84 7.78 2.30
CA VAL A 450 -24.60 8.92 1.76
C VAL A 450 -25.69 9.37 2.73
N ASP A 451 -26.45 8.42 3.28
CA ASP A 451 -27.52 8.69 4.24
C ASP A 451 -26.94 9.32 5.53
N ALA A 452 -25.80 8.84 6.02
CA ALA A 452 -25.13 9.43 7.19
C ALA A 452 -24.59 10.84 6.93
N LEU A 453 -24.10 11.13 5.73
CA LEU A 453 -23.70 12.49 5.34
C LEU A 453 -24.90 13.43 5.23
N ASP A 454 -26.02 12.94 4.74
CA ASP A 454 -27.28 13.70 4.65
C ASP A 454 -27.82 14.02 6.05
N ILE A 455 -27.87 13.03 6.94
CA ILE A 455 -28.23 13.22 8.35
C ILE A 455 -27.31 14.27 9.02
N ALA A 456 -26.00 14.23 8.74
CA ALA A 456 -25.06 15.21 9.29
C ALA A 456 -25.30 16.63 8.73
N ARG A 457 -25.68 16.76 7.46
CA ARG A 457 -26.11 18.03 6.85
C ARG A 457 -27.35 18.55 7.56
N ASP A 458 -28.38 17.73 7.72
CA ASP A 458 -29.65 18.12 8.33
C ASP A 458 -29.49 18.48 9.82
N ALA A 459 -28.54 17.84 10.51
CA ALA A 459 -28.16 18.20 11.88
C ALA A 459 -27.34 19.50 12.00
N GLY A 460 -27.09 20.21 10.90
CA GLY A 460 -26.37 21.49 10.89
C GLY A 460 -24.85 21.36 11.11
N SER A 461 -24.29 20.15 10.96
CA SER A 461 -22.84 19.95 11.06
C SER A 461 -22.12 20.59 9.88
N TYR A 462 -20.84 20.90 10.03
CA TYR A 462 -20.04 21.42 8.91
C TYR A 462 -19.37 20.31 8.09
N PRO A 463 -19.26 20.44 6.75
CA PRO A 463 -18.70 19.39 5.89
C PRO A 463 -17.23 19.04 6.17
N TRP A 464 -16.42 19.99 6.66
CA TRP A 464 -14.99 19.75 6.91
C TRP A 464 -14.74 18.74 8.04
N SER A 465 -15.68 18.61 8.98
CA SER A 465 -15.68 17.55 10.00
C SER A 465 -15.71 16.15 9.39
N PHE A 466 -16.20 16.03 8.16
CA PHE A 466 -16.29 14.79 7.39
C PHE A 466 -15.33 14.75 6.20
N SER A 467 -14.36 15.67 6.12
CA SER A 467 -13.45 15.79 4.96
C SER A 467 -12.68 14.51 4.64
N GLY A 468 -12.29 13.74 5.66
CA GLY A 468 -11.66 12.43 5.47
C GLY A 468 -12.60 11.42 4.82
N VAL A 469 -13.87 11.36 5.27
CA VAL A 469 -14.88 10.46 4.71
C VAL A 469 -15.29 10.90 3.31
N MET A 470 -15.43 12.20 3.05
CA MET A 470 -15.68 12.74 1.72
C MET A 470 -14.56 12.37 0.74
N GLY A 471 -13.30 12.46 1.15
CA GLY A 471 -12.18 12.01 0.31
C GLY A 471 -12.19 10.50 0.05
N LEU A 472 -12.65 9.68 1.00
CA LEU A 472 -12.89 8.25 0.76
C LEU A 472 -14.07 8.05 -0.19
N ALA A 473 -15.19 8.72 0.01
CA ALA A 473 -16.38 8.63 -0.83
C ALA A 473 -16.08 8.99 -2.30
N GLU A 474 -15.30 10.05 -2.54
CA GLU A 474 -14.85 10.45 -3.88
C GLU A 474 -14.12 9.31 -4.62
N ARG A 475 -13.31 8.51 -3.92
CA ARG A 475 -12.53 7.39 -4.47
C ARG A 475 -13.25 6.04 -4.44
N CYS A 476 -14.13 5.83 -3.47
CA CYS A 476 -14.64 4.51 -3.13
C CYS A 476 -16.12 4.33 -3.48
N LEU A 477 -16.95 5.38 -3.52
CA LEU A 477 -18.36 5.21 -3.91
C LEU A 477 -18.47 4.65 -5.32
N ASN A 478 -19.52 3.84 -5.53
CA ASN A 478 -19.86 3.36 -6.87
C ASN A 478 -20.33 4.55 -7.73
N PRO A 479 -19.76 4.75 -8.93
CA PRO A 479 -20.19 5.82 -9.83
C PRO A 479 -21.70 5.82 -10.15
N ALA A 480 -22.37 4.67 -10.05
CA ALA A 480 -23.83 4.56 -10.25
C ALA A 480 -24.68 5.32 -9.22
N GLU A 481 -24.11 5.72 -8.06
CA GLU A 481 -24.82 6.49 -7.04
C GLU A 481 -24.91 8.00 -7.35
N ALA A 482 -24.31 8.45 -8.47
CA ALA A 482 -24.26 9.88 -8.83
C ALA A 482 -25.65 10.51 -8.96
N ASP A 483 -26.61 9.83 -9.59
CA ASP A 483 -27.96 10.37 -9.82
C ASP A 483 -28.75 10.47 -8.51
N ARG A 484 -28.52 9.56 -7.55
CA ARG A 484 -29.11 9.65 -6.21
C ARG A 484 -28.56 10.85 -5.45
N LEU A 485 -27.24 11.07 -5.53
CA LEU A 485 -26.57 12.19 -4.86
C LEU A 485 -26.91 13.56 -5.46
N GLU A 486 -27.35 13.60 -6.72
CA GLU A 486 -27.73 14.86 -7.38
C GLU A 486 -28.86 15.60 -6.63
N VAL A 487 -29.78 14.86 -6.01
CA VAL A 487 -30.87 15.44 -5.19
C VAL A 487 -30.31 16.20 -3.98
N LEU A 488 -29.16 15.80 -3.43
CA LEU A 488 -28.54 16.44 -2.26
C LEU A 488 -27.73 17.69 -2.61
N THR A 489 -27.62 18.03 -3.90
CA THR A 489 -26.87 19.20 -4.36
C THR A 489 -27.65 20.52 -4.22
N THR A 490 -28.96 20.47 -4.00
CA THR A 490 -29.78 21.67 -3.78
C THR A 490 -29.52 22.23 -2.39
N THR A 491 -29.43 23.57 -2.28
CA THR A 491 -29.31 24.25 -0.98
C THR A 491 -30.68 24.30 -0.30
N PRO A 492 -30.90 23.62 0.84
CA PRO A 492 -32.13 23.76 1.62
C PRO A 492 -32.15 25.11 2.36
N ASP A 493 -33.37 25.59 2.68
CA ASP A 493 -33.58 26.79 3.51
C ASP A 493 -32.87 26.63 4.87
N GLU A 494 -32.23 27.69 5.37
CA GLU A 494 -31.47 27.64 6.63
C GLU A 494 -32.43 27.58 7.85
N PRO A 495 -32.35 26.53 8.69
CA PRO A 495 -33.04 26.50 9.98
C PRO A 495 -32.57 27.62 10.91
N GLU A 496 -33.43 28.16 11.79
CA GLU A 496 -33.08 29.22 12.75
C GLU A 496 -31.94 28.82 13.71
N ASP A 497 -31.77 27.52 13.97
CA ASP A 497 -30.72 26.95 14.85
C ASP A 497 -29.46 26.48 14.09
N ALA A 498 -29.39 26.63 12.76
CA ALA A 498 -28.27 26.15 11.97
C ALA A 498 -27.08 27.12 11.97
N SER A 499 -25.88 26.56 11.82
CA SER A 499 -24.68 27.37 11.66
C SER A 499 -24.70 28.15 10.34
N PRO A 500 -24.48 29.48 10.32
CA PRO A 500 -24.64 30.31 9.11
C PRO A 500 -23.78 29.83 7.94
N GLY A 501 -24.39 29.61 6.77
CA GLY A 501 -23.70 29.26 5.52
C GLY A 501 -23.28 27.78 5.39
N ALA A 502 -23.54 26.93 6.39
CA ALA A 502 -23.20 25.50 6.36
C ALA A 502 -23.87 24.75 5.18
N ASN A 503 -25.13 25.08 4.89
CA ASN A 503 -25.91 24.47 3.80
C ASN A 503 -25.29 24.73 2.41
N GLY A 504 -24.72 25.92 2.19
CA GLY A 504 -24.01 26.25 0.96
C GLY A 504 -22.74 25.41 0.78
N TYR A 505 -21.98 25.19 1.86
CA TYR A 505 -20.80 24.32 1.81
C TYR A 505 -21.15 22.85 1.57
N TRP A 506 -22.25 22.35 2.13
CA TRP A 506 -22.74 21.00 1.84
C TRP A 506 -23.15 20.83 0.38
N SER A 507 -23.89 21.79 -0.18
CA SER A 507 -24.25 21.81 -1.60
C SER A 507 -23.00 21.74 -2.48
N GLU A 508 -22.00 22.58 -2.24
CA GLU A 508 -20.73 22.55 -2.99
C GLU A 508 -20.00 21.20 -2.86
N ALA A 509 -19.99 20.62 -1.66
CA ALA A 509 -19.35 19.33 -1.39
C ALA A 509 -20.04 18.19 -2.14
N PHE A 510 -21.38 18.13 -2.14
CA PHE A 510 -22.13 17.14 -2.90
C PHE A 510 -22.01 17.35 -4.41
N GLN A 511 -22.00 18.60 -4.90
CA GLN A 511 -21.76 18.90 -6.32
C GLN A 511 -20.40 18.39 -6.78
N ARG A 512 -19.36 18.58 -5.95
CA ARG A 512 -18.03 18.03 -6.23
C ARG A 512 -18.06 16.51 -6.26
N LEU A 513 -18.69 15.87 -5.27
CA LEU A 513 -18.78 14.41 -5.22
C LEU A 513 -19.49 13.85 -6.47
N VAL A 514 -20.65 14.39 -6.85
CA VAL A 514 -21.39 13.99 -8.06
C VAL A 514 -20.54 14.18 -9.31
N SER A 515 -19.85 15.32 -9.45
CA SER A 515 -18.96 15.59 -10.57
C SER A 515 -17.82 14.56 -10.65
N THR A 516 -17.24 14.20 -9.51
CA THR A 516 -16.20 13.17 -9.42
C THR A 516 -16.72 11.80 -9.82
N LEU A 517 -17.91 11.39 -9.34
CA LEU A 517 -18.51 10.11 -9.71
C LEU A 517 -18.83 10.02 -11.20
N ARG A 518 -19.40 11.08 -11.79
CA ARG A 518 -19.66 11.16 -13.24
C ARG A 518 -18.38 11.06 -14.06
N LEU A 519 -17.32 11.73 -13.61
CA LEU A 519 -16.01 11.63 -14.26
C LEU A 519 -15.43 10.21 -14.17
N ARG A 520 -15.53 9.55 -13.01
CA ARG A 520 -15.10 8.16 -12.81
C ARG A 520 -15.88 7.20 -13.71
N ALA A 521 -17.21 7.34 -13.81
CA ALA A 521 -18.03 6.57 -14.74
C ALA A 521 -17.57 6.74 -16.20
N ALA A 522 -17.28 7.99 -16.61
CA ALA A 522 -16.75 8.27 -17.93
C ALA A 522 -15.40 7.59 -18.16
N MET A 523 -14.46 7.68 -17.20
CA MET A 523 -13.15 7.03 -17.29
C MET A 523 -13.26 5.51 -17.47
N ASP A 524 -14.13 4.86 -16.71
CA ASP A 524 -14.36 3.41 -16.81
C ASP A 524 -14.94 3.05 -18.20
N SER A 525 -15.88 3.84 -18.72
CA SER A 525 -16.43 3.64 -20.07
C SER A 525 -15.39 3.85 -21.18
N GLU A 526 -14.43 4.78 -20.99
CA GLU A 526 -13.37 5.08 -21.95
C GLU A 526 -12.32 3.96 -22.02
N LEU A 527 -12.16 3.19 -20.94
CA LEU A 527 -11.20 2.09 -20.79
C LEU A 527 -11.81 0.71 -21.02
N THR A 528 -13.14 0.58 -20.99
CA THR A 528 -13.80 -0.69 -21.29
C THR A 528 -13.97 -0.81 -22.82
N PRO A 529 -13.41 -1.84 -23.47
CA PRO A 529 -13.62 -2.04 -24.90
C PRO A 529 -15.12 -2.20 -25.18
N ALA A 530 -15.62 -1.54 -26.23
CA ALA A 530 -16.97 -1.81 -26.72
C ALA A 530 -17.05 -3.29 -27.10
N ALA A 531 -18.03 -4.00 -26.55
CA ALA A 531 -18.27 -5.41 -26.79
C ALA A 531 -18.59 -5.71 -28.27
#